data_AF-A0AAW0LLF8-F1
#
_entry.id   AF-A0AAW0LLF8-F1
#
_cell.length_a   1.000
_cell.length_b   1.000
_cell.length_c   1.000
_cell.angle_alpha   90.00
_cell.angle_beta   90.00
_cell.angle_gamma   90.00
#
_symmetry.space_group_name_H-M   'P 1'
#
loop_
_entity.id
_entity.type
_entity.pdbx_description
1 polymer ?
#
loop_
_entity_poly.entity_id
_entity_poly.type
_entity_poly.pdbx_seq_one_letter_code
_entity_poly.pdbx_strand_id
1 'polypeptide(L)'
;MPTKKLNMCVAVFLWRAHPLYPLILLLNRDEYHSRPTRQLEWWDGGEILGGRDELAGGTWLACSRDGRVAFLTNVREVKCLPDAKSRGDLPSRFLQSKKKPMDFAEEVAKEVDQYNGFNLILTDLRSKTMVYVTNRAKEDNKFVTEVSTGIHVLTNASLDSPWPKVRRLKDWAIISKSYWIHMVKKNYP
;
A
#
# COMPACT_ATOMS: atom_id res chain seq x y z
N MET A 1 -2.82 -32.67 8.34
CA MET A 1 -2.24 -31.70 7.38
C MET A 1 -2.01 -30.40 8.13
N PRO A 2 -0.79 -29.83 8.15
CA PRO A 2 -0.59 -28.54 8.80
C PRO A 2 -1.40 -27.49 8.04
N THR A 3 -2.30 -26.82 8.74
CA THR A 3 -3.02 -25.66 8.23
C THR A 3 -2.00 -24.62 7.81
N LYS A 4 -1.83 -24.39 6.49
CA LYS A 4 -1.03 -23.26 5.97
C LYS A 4 -1.51 -22.00 6.68
N LYS A 5 -0.67 -21.42 7.54
CA LYS A 5 -0.94 -20.16 8.22
C LYS A 5 -1.27 -19.12 7.14
N LEU A 6 -2.47 -18.56 7.20
CA LEU A 6 -2.96 -17.59 6.23
C LEU A 6 -2.36 -16.23 6.60
N ASN A 7 -1.32 -15.82 5.87
CA ASN A 7 -0.71 -14.51 6.08
C ASN A 7 -1.62 -13.42 5.51
N MET A 8 -2.17 -12.56 6.37
CA MET A 8 -3.04 -11.45 6.01
C MET A 8 -2.32 -10.10 6.13
N CYS A 9 -1.91 -9.53 5.00
CA CYS A 9 -1.49 -8.13 4.99
C CYS A 9 -2.73 -7.23 5.06
N VAL A 10 -2.69 -6.22 5.91
CA VAL A 10 -3.73 -5.20 5.97
C VAL A 10 -3.10 -3.82 6.04
N ALA A 11 -3.59 -2.92 5.21
CA ALA A 11 -3.29 -1.51 5.28
C ALA A 11 -4.58 -0.73 5.55
N VAL A 12 -4.50 0.24 6.46
CA VAL A 12 -5.54 1.23 6.73
C VAL A 12 -4.89 2.59 6.51
N PHE A 13 -5.52 3.42 5.69
CA PHE A 13 -4.96 4.74 5.43
C PHE A 13 -6.02 5.83 5.28
N LEU A 14 -5.67 7.02 5.71
CA LEU A 14 -6.43 8.24 5.53
C LEU A 14 -5.75 9.05 4.43
N TRP A 15 -6.40 9.13 3.28
CA TRP A 15 -5.92 9.92 2.16
C TRP A 15 -6.64 11.26 2.10
N ARG A 16 -5.92 12.35 2.37
CA ARG A 16 -6.44 13.73 2.39
C ARG A 16 -7.69 13.91 3.27
N ALA A 17 -7.83 13.05 4.28
CA ALA A 17 -9.01 13.00 5.16
C ALA A 17 -8.74 13.58 6.56
N HIS A 18 -7.48 13.94 6.86
CA HIS A 18 -7.06 14.57 8.12
C HIS A 18 -6.66 16.04 7.88
N PRO A 19 -7.02 16.99 8.78
CA PRO A 19 -6.75 18.42 8.56
C PRO A 19 -5.25 18.77 8.49
N LEU A 20 -4.39 17.99 9.18
CA LEU A 20 -2.94 18.27 9.27
C LEU A 20 -2.06 17.33 8.45
N TYR A 21 -2.55 16.11 8.16
CA TYR A 21 -1.72 15.06 7.57
C TYR A 21 -2.31 14.65 6.22
N PRO A 22 -1.59 14.83 5.10
CA PRO A 22 -2.10 14.46 3.79
C PRO A 22 -2.26 12.94 3.65
N LEU A 23 -1.45 12.16 4.39
CA LEU A 23 -1.52 10.71 4.48
C LEU A 23 -1.25 10.27 5.92
N ILE A 24 -2.11 9.42 6.45
CA ILE A 24 -1.82 8.58 7.63
C ILE A 24 -1.93 7.13 7.16
N LEU A 25 -0.90 6.32 7.37
CA LEU A 25 -0.84 4.93 6.90
C LEU A 25 -0.44 4.01 8.04
N LEU A 26 -1.23 2.96 8.24
CA LEU A 26 -0.94 1.83 9.10
C LEU A 26 -0.92 0.58 8.24
N LEU A 27 0.23 -0.09 8.14
CA LEU A 27 0.37 -1.32 7.35
C LEU A 27 0.93 -2.43 8.21
N ASN A 28 0.16 -3.49 8.35
CA ASN A 28 0.62 -4.74 8.94
C ASN A 28 1.01 -5.70 7.81
N ARG A 29 2.30 -6.04 7.74
CA ARG A 29 2.80 -7.10 6.88
C ARG A 29 2.76 -8.40 7.65
N ASP A 30 1.87 -9.29 7.24
CA ASP A 30 1.89 -10.66 7.70
C ASP A 30 2.62 -11.50 6.65
N GLU A 31 3.70 -12.15 7.06
CA GLU A 31 4.54 -12.96 6.19
C GLU A 31 5.18 -14.10 6.99
N TYR A 32 5.70 -15.12 6.30
CA TYR A 32 6.43 -16.21 6.96
C TYR A 32 7.59 -15.66 7.79
N HIS A 33 7.65 -16.05 9.06
CA HIS A 33 8.76 -15.69 9.95
C HIS A 33 10.12 -16.12 9.40
N SER A 34 10.16 -17.16 8.57
CA SER A 34 11.37 -17.64 7.91
C SER A 34 11.80 -16.80 6.70
N ARG A 35 11.00 -15.83 6.24
CA ARG A 35 11.36 -14.95 5.12
C ARG A 35 12.23 -13.81 5.66
N PRO A 36 13.54 -13.79 5.36
CA PRO A 36 14.46 -12.80 5.92
C PRO A 36 14.15 -11.40 5.40
N THR A 37 14.21 -10.40 6.29
CA THR A 37 13.99 -9.00 5.97
C THR A 37 14.93 -8.12 6.77
N ARG A 38 15.42 -7.05 6.14
CA ARG A 38 16.09 -5.97 6.86
C ARG A 38 15.09 -5.02 7.48
N GLN A 39 15.53 -4.44 8.59
CA GLN A 39 14.79 -3.41 9.30
C GLN A 39 14.69 -2.13 8.45
N LEU A 40 13.93 -1.17 8.94
CA LEU A 40 13.76 0.13 8.30
C LEU A 40 15.12 0.85 8.20
N GLU A 41 15.62 1.02 6.98
CA GLU A 41 16.86 1.72 6.71
C GLU A 41 16.75 2.58 5.45
N TRP A 42 17.67 3.52 5.30
CA TRP A 42 17.90 4.19 4.03
C TRP A 42 18.81 3.33 3.16
N TRP A 43 18.36 3.02 1.95
CA TRP A 43 19.12 2.26 0.97
C TRP A 43 19.03 2.92 -0.42
N ASP A 44 19.66 2.30 -1.42
CA ASP A 44 19.72 2.81 -2.79
C ASP A 44 20.27 4.24 -2.88
N GLY A 45 21.51 4.43 -2.41
CA GLY A 45 22.15 5.75 -2.35
C GLY A 45 21.56 6.70 -1.29
N GLY A 46 20.64 6.22 -0.45
CA GLY A 46 20.00 7.02 0.60
C GLY A 46 18.72 7.72 0.15
N GLU A 47 18.14 7.29 -0.98
CA GLU A 47 16.93 7.87 -1.56
C GLU A 47 15.66 7.14 -1.13
N ILE A 48 15.76 5.85 -0.76
CA ILE A 48 14.61 5.02 -0.37
C ILE A 48 14.70 4.67 1.12
N LEU A 49 13.65 4.98 1.86
CA LEU A 49 13.45 4.55 3.25
C LEU A 49 12.37 3.47 3.28
N GLY A 50 12.72 2.27 3.72
CA GLY A 50 11.77 1.17 3.81
C GLY A 50 12.41 -0.11 4.34
N GLY A 51 11.58 -1.09 4.72
CA GLY A 51 12.09 -2.44 4.98
C GLY A 51 12.46 -3.13 3.67
N ARG A 52 13.49 -3.97 3.69
CA ARG A 52 13.98 -4.67 2.49
C ARG A 52 13.81 -6.17 2.62
N ASP A 53 13.27 -6.80 1.60
CA ASP A 53 13.19 -8.26 1.46
C ASP A 53 14.58 -8.78 1.07
N GLU A 54 15.19 -9.64 1.88
CA GLU A 54 16.54 -10.16 1.59
C GLU A 54 16.53 -11.30 0.56
N LEU A 55 15.39 -11.94 0.34
CA LEU A 55 15.28 -13.01 -0.65
C LEU A 55 15.08 -12.45 -2.06
N ALA A 56 14.18 -11.47 -2.20
CA ALA A 56 13.82 -10.92 -3.51
C ALA A 56 14.38 -9.51 -3.77
N GLY A 57 15.03 -8.89 -2.79
CA GLY A 57 15.70 -7.58 -2.91
C GLY A 57 14.79 -6.34 -2.88
N GLY A 58 13.47 -6.51 -2.96
CA GLY A 58 12.47 -5.42 -3.02
C GLY A 58 11.92 -4.98 -1.66
N THR A 59 10.77 -4.30 -1.67
CA THR A 59 10.10 -3.78 -0.46
C THR A 59 8.57 -3.95 -0.50
N TRP A 60 7.93 -3.93 0.66
CA TRP A 60 6.47 -3.94 0.80
C TRP A 60 5.88 -2.57 1.15
N LEU A 61 6.70 -1.68 1.70
CA LEU A 61 6.35 -0.33 2.10
C LEU A 61 7.65 0.49 2.15
N ALA A 62 7.69 1.55 1.36
CA ALA A 62 8.79 2.49 1.36
C ALA A 62 8.33 3.90 0.97
N CYS A 63 9.16 4.88 1.30
CA CYS A 63 9.01 6.25 0.84
C CYS A 63 10.35 6.82 0.37
N SER A 64 10.28 7.90 -0.40
CA SER A 64 11.44 8.68 -0.81
C SER A 64 11.55 9.98 -0.02
N ARG A 65 12.73 10.61 -0.09
CA ARG A 65 12.97 11.97 0.46
C ARG A 65 12.05 13.02 -0.15
N ASP A 66 11.62 12.76 -1.37
CA ASP A 66 10.91 13.66 -2.24
C ASP A 66 9.38 13.54 -2.05
N GLY A 67 8.93 12.78 -1.05
CA GLY A 67 7.52 12.69 -0.65
C GLY A 67 6.70 11.69 -1.46
N ARG A 68 7.35 10.77 -2.18
CA ARG A 68 6.69 9.62 -2.78
C ARG A 68 6.56 8.50 -1.76
N VAL A 69 5.45 7.79 -1.78
CA VAL A 69 5.17 6.64 -0.91
C VAL A 69 4.60 5.53 -1.77
N ALA A 70 5.11 4.31 -1.62
CA ALA A 70 4.55 3.15 -2.26
C ALA A 70 4.48 1.95 -1.32
N PHE A 71 3.39 1.22 -1.40
CA PHE A 71 3.18 0.01 -0.61
C PHE A 71 2.31 -0.99 -1.34
N LEU A 72 2.42 -2.26 -0.95
CA LEU A 72 1.67 -3.34 -1.55
C LEU A 72 1.04 -4.28 -0.52
N THR A 73 -0.02 -4.95 -0.93
CA THR A 73 -0.52 -6.17 -0.28
C THR A 73 -0.60 -7.29 -1.32
N ASN A 74 -0.38 -8.52 -0.87
CA ASN A 74 -0.52 -9.69 -1.73
C ASN A 74 -1.99 -10.06 -1.87
N VAL A 75 -2.44 -10.35 -3.09
CA VAL A 75 -3.78 -10.96 -3.29
C VAL A 75 -3.69 -12.44 -2.94
N ARG A 76 -4.73 -12.95 -2.27
CA ARG A 76 -4.80 -14.36 -1.89
C ARG A 76 -5.22 -15.19 -3.09
N GLU A 77 -4.37 -16.13 -3.50
CA GLU A 77 -4.63 -17.01 -4.63
C GLU A 77 -4.31 -18.47 -4.30
N VAL A 78 -5.03 -19.39 -4.94
CA VAL A 78 -4.80 -20.85 -4.82
C VAL A 78 -3.72 -21.31 -5.81
N LYS A 79 -3.70 -20.70 -7.00
CA LYS A 79 -2.71 -20.94 -8.05
C LYS A 79 -1.76 -19.74 -8.08
N CYS A 80 -0.46 -20.02 -8.07
CA CYS A 80 0.58 -19.02 -8.25
C CYS A 80 1.40 -19.41 -9.48
N LEU A 81 1.86 -18.40 -10.20
CA LEU A 81 2.87 -18.52 -11.24
C LEU A 81 4.23 -18.81 -10.56
N PRO A 82 4.89 -19.95 -10.86
CA PRO A 82 6.16 -20.33 -10.22
C PRO A 82 7.28 -19.33 -10.50
N ASP A 83 7.38 -18.85 -11.74
CA ASP A 83 8.47 -17.99 -12.23
C ASP A 83 8.04 -16.52 -12.33
N ALA A 84 7.04 -16.11 -11.56
CA ALA A 84 6.60 -14.71 -11.55
C ALA A 84 7.66 -13.78 -10.94
N LYS A 85 7.75 -12.57 -11.48
CA LYS A 85 8.53 -11.48 -10.91
C LYS A 85 8.09 -11.19 -9.47
N SER A 86 9.03 -10.79 -8.62
CA SER A 86 8.72 -10.37 -7.26
C SER A 86 7.91 -9.07 -7.26
N ARG A 87 6.73 -9.08 -6.63
CA ARG A 87 5.90 -7.88 -6.46
C ARG A 87 6.60 -6.76 -5.70
N GLY A 88 7.54 -7.10 -4.80
CA GLY A 88 8.30 -6.13 -4.02
C GLY A 88 9.25 -5.24 -4.84
N ASP A 89 9.47 -5.61 -6.10
CA ASP A 89 10.17 -4.77 -7.08
C ASP A 89 9.36 -3.51 -7.45
N LEU A 90 8.02 -3.61 -7.46
CA LEU A 90 7.14 -2.54 -7.96
C LEU A 90 7.25 -1.23 -7.15
N PRO A 91 7.19 -1.23 -5.79
CA PRO A 91 7.39 0.00 -5.03
C PRO A 91 8.79 0.58 -5.24
N SER A 92 9.82 -0.27 -5.28
CA SER A 92 11.21 0.14 -5.46
C SER A 92 11.40 0.86 -6.80
N ARG A 93 10.93 0.25 -7.89
CA ARG A 93 10.97 0.84 -9.24
C ARG A 93 10.21 2.16 -9.33
N PHE A 94 9.06 2.29 -8.65
CA PHE A 94 8.31 3.54 -8.63
C PHE A 94 9.12 4.66 -7.95
N LEU A 95 9.71 4.37 -6.78
CA LEU A 95 10.50 5.34 -6.00
C LEU A 95 11.81 5.72 -6.70
N GLN A 96 12.40 4.82 -7.48
CA GLN A 96 13.55 5.10 -8.34
C GLN A 96 13.17 5.87 -9.61
N SER A 97 11.93 5.72 -10.07
CA SER A 97 11.44 6.45 -11.24
C SER A 97 11.15 7.91 -10.89
N LYS A 98 11.22 8.78 -11.90
CA LYS A 98 10.73 10.17 -11.81
C LYS A 98 9.31 10.35 -12.37
N LYS A 99 8.66 9.26 -12.79
CA LYS A 99 7.33 9.27 -13.42
C LYS A 99 6.25 9.70 -12.43
N LYS A 100 5.14 10.26 -12.92
CA LYS A 100 3.96 10.51 -12.09
C LYS A 100 3.32 9.16 -11.70
N PRO A 101 2.56 9.10 -10.58
CA PRO A 101 1.91 7.86 -10.16
C PRO A 101 1.06 7.19 -11.25
N MET A 102 0.29 7.97 -12.02
CA MET A 102 -0.55 7.45 -13.10
C MET A 102 0.28 6.87 -14.26
N ASP A 103 1.28 7.62 -14.74
CA ASP A 103 2.15 7.17 -15.84
C ASP A 103 2.86 5.85 -15.49
N PHE A 104 3.38 5.74 -14.25
CA PHE A 104 4.01 4.50 -13.78
C PHE A 104 2.99 3.36 -13.63
N ALA A 105 1.78 3.66 -13.14
CA ALA A 105 0.71 2.67 -13.01
C ALA A 105 0.30 2.08 -14.37
N GLU A 106 0.21 2.91 -15.41
CA GLU A 106 -0.10 2.47 -16.78
C GLU A 106 1.02 1.61 -17.38
N GLU A 107 2.27 1.80 -16.98
CA GLU A 107 3.36 0.90 -17.36
C GLU A 107 3.25 -0.45 -16.66
N VAL A 108 2.98 -0.45 -15.34
CA VAL A 108 2.73 -1.68 -14.59
C VAL A 108 1.55 -2.44 -15.19
N ALA A 109 0.49 -1.74 -15.61
CA ALA A 109 -0.68 -2.31 -16.27
C ALA A 109 -0.35 -3.14 -17.52
N LYS A 110 0.76 -2.84 -18.22
CA LYS A 110 1.21 -3.58 -19.41
C LYS A 110 1.98 -4.86 -19.08
N GLU A 111 2.42 -5.04 -17.83
CA GLU A 111 3.19 -6.21 -17.38
C GLU A 111 2.54 -6.93 -16.18
N VAL A 112 1.28 -6.65 -15.87
CA VAL A 112 0.52 -7.24 -14.74
C VAL A 112 0.53 -8.77 -14.71
N ASP A 113 0.59 -9.41 -15.87
CA ASP A 113 0.58 -10.87 -16.03
C ASP A 113 1.91 -11.54 -15.64
N GLN A 114 2.98 -10.75 -15.47
CA GLN A 114 4.29 -11.23 -15.04
C GLN A 114 4.39 -11.40 -13.51
N TYR A 115 3.34 -11.00 -12.77
CA TYR A 115 3.30 -11.00 -11.32
C TYR A 115 2.19 -11.92 -10.79
N ASN A 116 2.44 -12.55 -9.64
CA ASN A 116 1.36 -13.10 -8.82
C ASN A 116 0.43 -12.00 -8.32
N GLY A 117 -0.77 -12.36 -7.85
CA GLY A 117 -1.79 -11.42 -7.42
C GLY A 117 -1.28 -10.35 -6.44
N PHE A 118 -1.56 -9.07 -6.74
CA PHE A 118 -1.15 -7.93 -5.91
C PHE A 118 -2.16 -6.79 -5.90
N ASN A 119 -2.00 -5.97 -4.88
CA ASN A 119 -2.53 -4.63 -4.77
C ASN A 119 -1.36 -3.69 -4.50
N LEU A 120 -1.26 -2.61 -5.26
CA LEU A 120 -0.19 -1.64 -5.17
C LEU A 120 -0.80 -0.25 -5.03
N ILE A 121 -0.29 0.53 -4.08
CA ILE A 121 -0.63 1.94 -3.93
C ILE A 121 0.62 2.75 -4.24
N LEU A 122 0.48 3.72 -5.14
CA LEU A 122 1.50 4.66 -5.56
C LEU A 122 1.04 6.06 -5.21
N THR A 123 1.81 6.77 -4.39
CA THR A 123 1.44 8.10 -3.90
C THR A 123 2.56 9.08 -4.15
N ASP A 124 2.19 10.27 -4.59
CA ASP A 124 3.05 11.45 -4.55
C ASP A 124 2.34 12.53 -3.73
N LEU A 125 2.91 12.83 -2.56
CA LEU A 125 2.33 13.78 -1.61
C LEU A 125 2.39 15.23 -2.11
N ARG A 126 3.32 15.56 -3.02
CA ARG A 126 3.47 16.91 -3.58
C ARG A 126 2.41 17.20 -4.62
N SER A 127 2.21 16.28 -5.56
CA SER A 127 1.12 16.39 -6.55
C SER A 127 -0.26 16.04 -5.97
N LYS A 128 -0.29 15.46 -4.76
CA LYS A 128 -1.53 15.00 -4.08
C LYS A 128 -2.28 13.98 -4.93
N THR A 129 -1.53 13.09 -5.58
CA THR A 129 -2.06 12.00 -6.42
C THR A 129 -1.78 10.67 -5.75
N MET A 130 -2.79 9.81 -5.70
CA MET A 130 -2.67 8.44 -5.22
C MET A 130 -3.35 7.52 -6.21
N VAL A 131 -2.64 6.49 -6.66
CA VAL A 131 -3.11 5.53 -7.65
C VAL A 131 -3.06 4.13 -7.08
N TYR A 132 -4.14 3.40 -7.28
CA TYR A 132 -4.28 1.99 -6.96
C TYR A 132 -4.08 1.16 -8.23
N VAL A 133 -3.23 0.14 -8.14
CA VAL A 133 -3.00 -0.83 -9.19
C VAL A 133 -3.25 -2.24 -8.66
N THR A 134 -3.99 -3.05 -9.41
CA THR A 134 -4.16 -4.47 -9.14
C THR A 134 -4.17 -5.27 -10.43
N ASN A 135 -3.66 -6.50 -10.40
CA ASN A 135 -3.75 -7.44 -11.51
C ASN A 135 -4.91 -8.46 -11.33
N ARG A 136 -5.79 -8.24 -10.33
CA ARG A 136 -6.96 -9.08 -10.03
C ARG A 136 -8.23 -8.23 -9.91
N ALA A 137 -8.39 -7.30 -10.86
CA ALA A 137 -9.61 -6.51 -11.00
C ALA A 137 -10.81 -7.44 -11.25
N LYS A 138 -11.92 -7.20 -10.54
CA LYS A 138 -13.16 -8.00 -10.67
C LYS A 138 -14.16 -7.42 -11.66
N GLU A 139 -14.11 -6.11 -11.89
CA GLU A 139 -15.05 -5.36 -12.72
C GLU A 139 -14.27 -4.52 -13.74
N ASP A 140 -14.75 -4.49 -14.99
CA ASP A 140 -14.23 -3.73 -16.14
C ASP A 140 -12.75 -3.93 -16.54
N ASN A 141 -12.03 -4.91 -15.98
CA ASN A 141 -10.57 -5.03 -16.14
C ASN A 141 -9.81 -3.73 -15.84
N LYS A 142 -10.36 -2.87 -14.98
CA LYS A 142 -9.69 -1.63 -14.55
C LYS A 142 -8.57 -1.98 -13.58
N PHE A 143 -7.39 -2.24 -14.13
CA PHE A 143 -6.19 -2.53 -13.36
C PHE A 143 -5.62 -1.31 -12.65
N VAL A 144 -5.98 -0.11 -13.09
CA VAL A 144 -5.51 1.17 -12.55
C VAL A 144 -6.70 2.04 -12.17
N THR A 145 -6.66 2.66 -10.99
CA THR A 145 -7.71 3.57 -10.51
C THR A 145 -7.12 4.65 -9.62
N GLU A 146 -7.53 5.90 -9.81
CA GLU A 146 -7.16 6.97 -8.86
C GLU A 146 -7.93 6.79 -7.54
N VAL A 147 -7.23 6.89 -6.42
CA VAL A 147 -7.81 6.73 -5.09
C VAL A 147 -8.48 8.03 -4.67
N SER A 148 -9.79 7.96 -4.42
CA SER A 148 -10.57 9.09 -3.92
C SER A 148 -10.13 9.51 -2.52
N THR A 149 -10.43 10.74 -2.12
CA THR A 149 -10.11 11.20 -0.76
C THR A 149 -10.98 10.49 0.28
N GLY A 150 -10.39 9.99 1.36
CA GLY A 150 -11.17 9.29 2.38
C GLY A 150 -10.37 8.38 3.30
N ILE A 151 -11.10 7.53 4.01
CA ILE A 151 -10.56 6.44 4.81
C ILE A 151 -10.70 5.16 4.00
N HIS A 152 -9.57 4.51 3.76
CA HIS A 152 -9.50 3.30 2.95
C HIS A 152 -8.93 2.14 3.74
N VAL A 153 -9.36 0.94 3.37
CA VAL A 153 -8.77 -0.30 3.86
C VAL A 153 -8.42 -1.19 2.69
N LEU A 154 -7.16 -1.63 2.68
CA LEU A 154 -6.64 -2.56 1.71
C LEU A 154 -6.22 -3.86 2.41
N THR A 155 -6.74 -4.99 1.93
CA THR A 155 -6.42 -6.32 2.47
C THR A 155 -5.83 -7.18 1.36
N ASN A 156 -5.83 -8.52 1.50
CA ASN A 156 -5.51 -9.44 0.41
C ASN A 156 -6.60 -9.57 -0.67
N ALA A 157 -7.62 -8.71 -0.64
CA ALA A 157 -8.68 -8.57 -1.65
C ALA A 157 -8.59 -7.18 -2.31
N SER A 158 -9.63 -6.74 -3.02
CA SER A 158 -9.68 -5.41 -3.63
C SER A 158 -9.79 -4.31 -2.57
N LEU A 159 -9.35 -3.10 -2.95
CA LEU A 159 -9.49 -1.88 -2.15
C LEU A 159 -10.95 -1.71 -1.70
N ASP A 160 -11.15 -1.38 -0.42
CA ASP A 160 -12.46 -1.14 0.21
C ASP A 160 -13.49 -2.27 0.10
N SER A 161 -13.03 -3.51 -0.10
CA SER A 161 -13.88 -4.70 0.02
C SER A 161 -14.71 -4.65 1.33
N PRO A 162 -16.03 -4.92 1.28
CA PRO A 162 -16.91 -4.77 2.43
C PRO A 162 -16.55 -5.81 3.50
N TRP A 163 -15.73 -5.41 4.46
CA TRP A 163 -15.32 -6.26 5.59
C TRP A 163 -15.86 -5.68 6.90
N PRO A 164 -16.38 -6.51 7.83
CA PRO A 164 -16.90 -6.03 9.12
C PRO A 164 -15.89 -5.23 9.96
N LYS A 165 -14.58 -5.51 9.79
CA LYS A 165 -13.49 -4.75 10.43
C LYS A 165 -13.32 -3.35 9.84
N VAL A 166 -13.62 -3.16 8.55
CA VAL A 166 -13.58 -1.86 7.85
C VAL A 166 -14.61 -0.91 8.45
N ARG A 167 -15.82 -1.42 8.74
CA ARG A 167 -16.89 -0.63 9.36
C ARG A 167 -16.48 -0.13 10.74
N ARG A 168 -15.95 -1.00 11.61
CA ARG A 168 -15.42 -0.60 12.93
C ARG A 168 -14.26 0.40 12.87
N LEU A 169 -13.38 0.27 11.88
CA LEU A 169 -12.26 1.21 11.67
C LEU A 169 -12.72 2.56 11.13
N LYS A 170 -13.71 2.58 10.22
CA LYS A 170 -14.36 3.81 9.77
C LYS A 170 -15.06 4.50 10.94
N ASP A 171 -15.80 3.76 11.75
CA ASP A 171 -16.46 4.29 12.94
C ASP A 171 -15.44 4.84 13.95
N TRP A 172 -14.33 4.12 14.22
CA TRP A 172 -13.25 4.60 15.09
C TRP A 172 -12.51 5.82 14.53
N ALA A 173 -12.26 5.88 13.21
CA ALA A 173 -11.63 7.03 12.56
C ALA A 173 -12.55 8.27 12.56
N ILE A 174 -13.87 8.08 12.46
CA ILE A 174 -14.86 9.17 12.59
C ILE A 174 -14.93 9.67 14.04
N ILE A 175 -14.98 8.75 15.01
CA ILE A 175 -14.99 9.07 16.44
C ILE A 175 -13.70 9.77 16.83
N SER A 176 -12.54 9.27 16.39
CA SER A 176 -11.24 9.87 16.68
C SER A 176 -11.09 11.22 15.98
N LYS A 177 -11.51 11.39 14.72
CA LYS A 177 -11.53 12.70 14.05
C LYS A 177 -12.34 13.74 14.85
N SER A 178 -13.46 13.34 15.44
CA SER A 178 -14.29 14.21 16.30
C SER A 178 -13.58 14.56 17.62
N TYR A 179 -12.93 13.58 18.26
CA TYR A 179 -12.16 13.76 19.49
C TYR A 179 -10.89 14.62 19.27
N TRP A 180 -10.19 14.41 18.15
CA TRP A 180 -9.00 15.16 17.75
C TRP A 180 -9.32 16.60 17.38
N ILE A 181 -10.41 16.85 16.63
CA ILE A 181 -10.88 18.23 16.36
C ILE A 181 -11.19 18.96 17.68
N HIS A 182 -11.78 18.25 18.66
CA HIS A 182 -12.10 18.83 19.97
C HIS A 182 -10.83 19.10 20.81
N MET A 183 -9.82 18.22 20.75
CA MET A 183 -8.54 18.41 21.43
C MET A 183 -7.67 19.51 20.82
N VAL A 184 -7.60 19.60 19.48
CA VAL A 184 -6.81 20.64 18.79
C VAL A 184 -7.40 22.04 19.07
N LYS A 185 -8.73 22.17 19.19
CA LYS A 185 -9.38 23.43 19.61
C LYS A 185 -9.16 23.81 21.08
N LYS A 186 -8.79 22.85 21.94
CA LYS A 186 -8.55 23.10 23.38
C LYS A 186 -7.09 23.42 23.74
N ASN A 187 -6.15 23.06 22.86
CA ASN A 187 -4.71 23.15 23.12
C ASN A 187 -3.97 24.22 22.29
N TYR A 188 -4.71 25.09 21.60
CA TYR A 188 -4.16 26.33 21.04
C TYR A 188 -4.96 27.51 21.61
N PRO A 189 -4.34 28.44 22.37
CA PRO A 189 -4.94 29.73 22.66
C PRO A 189 -5.11 30.58 21.39
#